data_AF-A0A936FLU4-F1
#
_entry.id   AF-A0A936FLU4-F1
#
_cell.length_a   1.000
_cell.length_b   1.000
_cell.length_c   1.000
_cell.angle_alpha   90.00
_cell.angle_beta   90.00
_cell.angle_gamma   90.00
#
_symmetry.space_group_name_H-M   'P 1'
#
loop_
_entity.id
_entity.type
_entity.pdbx_description
1 polymer ?
#
loop_
_entity_poly.entity_id
_entity_poly.type
_entity_poly.pdbx_seq_one_letter_code
_entity_poly.pdbx_strand_id
1 'polypeptide(L)'
;GHRLLEADVLLKLSRVEEKLGQYPEALRWVERAREALEGQQGPDAARQAAQASAWYATVLQAQGRSAEALQWAEQAAREAEAVDDAETLGNAYFVQGWAHGVLGKEGAEALMLKSLEAYRKSGNRVRQASILSNLGAACYFEGRWDDAMAYYERGREESLRVGNLVHAAAARLNVAEILTDRGELAEAESLLQQTLPLWEVVGVPLLPRRLPLDAGPRLAARQSPRRGADALRRGPEAAAGGRRRA
;
A
#
# COMPACT_ATOMS: atom_id res chain seq x y z
N GLY A 1 13.71 24.74 -21.18
CA GLY A 1 14.65 24.90 -20.06
C GLY A 1 13.93 25.30 -18.78
N HIS A 2 13.67 26.60 -18.59
CA HIS A 2 13.06 27.13 -17.35
C HIS A 2 11.72 26.48 -16.98
N ARG A 3 10.82 26.27 -17.95
CA ARG A 3 9.50 25.65 -17.74
C ARG A 3 9.55 24.19 -17.27
N LEU A 4 10.52 23.41 -17.75
CA LEU A 4 10.71 22.01 -17.33
C LEU A 4 11.24 21.90 -15.90
N LEU A 5 12.10 22.83 -15.50
CA LEU A 5 12.58 22.94 -14.12
C LEU A 5 11.46 23.43 -13.19
N GLU A 6 10.66 24.39 -13.64
CA GLU A 6 9.48 24.86 -12.93
C GLU A 6 8.50 23.70 -12.67
N ALA A 7 8.16 22.92 -13.69
CA ALA A 7 7.31 21.74 -13.57
C ALA A 7 7.86 20.70 -12.57
N ASP A 8 9.16 20.41 -12.62
CA ASP A 8 9.81 19.48 -11.68
C ASP A 8 9.69 19.95 -10.23
N VAL A 9 9.93 21.23 -9.97
CA VAL A 9 9.77 21.81 -8.62
C VAL A 9 8.33 21.73 -8.15
N LEU A 10 7.36 22.04 -9.02
CA LEU A 10 5.93 21.96 -8.71
C LEU A 10 5.49 20.52 -8.39
N LEU A 11 5.99 19.52 -9.13
CA LEU A 11 5.74 18.10 -8.82
C LEU A 11 6.34 17.68 -7.48
N LYS A 12 7.52 18.21 -7.13
CA LYS A 12 8.13 17.97 -5.81
C LYS A 12 7.32 18.59 -4.68
N LEU A 13 6.80 19.81 -4.86
CA LEU A 13 5.89 20.43 -3.89
C LEU A 13 4.62 19.61 -3.70
N SER A 14 4.03 19.12 -4.79
CA SER A 14 2.87 18.23 -4.71
C SER A 14 3.14 16.96 -3.87
N ARG A 15 4.32 16.35 -4.01
CA ARG A 15 4.74 15.19 -3.20
C ARG A 15 4.89 15.52 -1.72
N VAL A 16 5.26 16.75 -1.37
CA VAL A 16 5.32 17.19 0.02
C VAL A 16 3.91 17.34 0.58
N GLU A 17 3.02 18.02 -0.14
CA GLU A 17 1.62 18.21 0.30
C GLU A 17 0.87 16.88 0.44
N GLU A 18 1.08 15.93 -0.48
CA GLU A 18 0.50 14.59 -0.39
C GLU A 18 0.95 13.88 0.89
N LYS A 19 2.24 13.94 1.24
CA LYS A 19 2.76 13.38 2.50
C LYS A 19 2.20 14.07 3.75
N LEU A 20 1.82 15.34 3.64
CA LEU A 20 1.15 16.09 4.70
C LEU A 20 -0.37 15.80 4.76
N GLY A 21 -0.89 14.95 3.87
CA GLY A 21 -2.31 14.63 3.74
C GLY A 21 -3.14 15.75 3.10
N GLN A 22 -2.49 16.80 2.57
CA GLN A 22 -3.14 17.94 1.92
C GLN A 22 -3.38 17.63 0.45
N TYR A 23 -4.26 16.66 0.18
CA TYR A 23 -4.53 16.19 -1.18
C TYR A 23 -5.04 17.29 -2.14
N PRO A 24 -5.94 18.21 -1.74
CA PRO A 24 -6.36 19.30 -2.61
C PRO A 24 -5.19 20.21 -3.03
N GLU A 25 -4.32 20.57 -2.10
CA GLU A 25 -3.10 21.35 -2.33
C GLU A 25 -2.15 20.61 -3.26
N ALA A 26 -1.96 19.31 -3.02
CA ALA A 26 -1.15 18.45 -3.87
C ALA A 26 -1.66 18.46 -5.32
N LEU A 27 -2.97 18.30 -5.55
CA LEU A 27 -3.57 18.34 -6.89
C LEU A 27 -3.37 19.69 -7.57
N ARG A 28 -3.56 20.81 -6.84
CA ARG A 28 -3.28 22.15 -7.39
C ARG A 28 -1.85 22.31 -7.87
N TRP A 29 -0.88 21.76 -7.12
CA TRP A 29 0.53 21.80 -7.54
C TRP A 29 0.79 20.97 -8.80
N VAL A 30 0.16 19.80 -8.93
CA VAL A 30 0.28 19.01 -10.15
C VAL A 30 -0.38 19.70 -11.34
N GLU A 31 -1.56 20.30 -11.17
CA GLU A 31 -2.23 21.08 -12.22
C GLU A 31 -1.33 22.19 -12.75
N ARG A 32 -0.73 22.98 -11.85
CA ARG A 32 0.24 24.01 -12.23
C ARG A 32 1.48 23.44 -12.94
N ALA A 33 1.96 22.27 -12.51
CA ALA A 33 3.07 21.60 -13.18
C ALA A 33 2.69 21.23 -14.62
N ARG A 34 1.47 20.73 -14.84
CA ARG A 34 0.96 20.41 -16.18
C ARG A 34 0.81 21.65 -17.04
N GLU A 35 0.23 22.73 -16.52
CA GLU A 35 0.11 24.02 -17.21
C GLU A 35 1.48 24.56 -17.65
N ALA A 36 2.52 24.41 -16.82
CA ALA A 36 3.88 24.81 -17.18
C ALA A 36 4.47 23.96 -18.32
N LEU A 37 4.01 22.71 -18.47
CA LEU A 37 4.39 21.79 -19.55
C LEU A 37 3.57 21.99 -20.82
N GLU A 38 2.43 22.67 -20.76
CA GLU A 38 1.61 22.96 -21.95
C GLU A 38 2.40 23.79 -22.96
N GLY A 39 2.36 23.36 -24.23
CA GLY A 39 3.10 23.99 -25.32
C GLY A 39 4.61 23.72 -25.33
N GLN A 40 5.16 22.99 -24.35
CA GLN A 40 6.54 22.52 -24.41
C GLN A 40 6.62 21.32 -25.36
N GLN A 41 7.62 21.33 -26.26
CA GLN A 41 7.86 20.24 -27.20
C GLN A 41 9.15 19.49 -26.83
N GLY A 42 9.19 18.22 -27.19
CA GLY A 42 10.35 17.35 -27.03
C GLY A 42 10.12 16.17 -26.08
N PRO A 43 11.02 15.17 -26.13
CA PRO A 43 10.87 13.92 -25.38
C PRO A 43 10.87 14.14 -23.86
N ASP A 44 11.66 15.10 -23.36
CA ASP A 44 11.72 15.40 -21.92
C ASP A 44 10.42 16.04 -21.41
N ALA A 45 9.82 16.93 -22.19
CA ALA A 45 8.54 17.55 -21.86
C ALA A 45 7.41 16.50 -21.84
N ALA A 46 7.37 15.63 -22.85
CA ALA A 46 6.40 14.54 -22.92
C ALA A 46 6.56 13.53 -21.77
N ARG A 47 7.80 13.21 -21.38
CA ARG A 47 8.09 12.37 -20.21
C ARG A 47 7.62 13.03 -18.91
N GLN A 48 7.92 14.32 -18.71
CA GLN A 48 7.45 15.05 -17.52
C GLN A 48 5.92 15.15 -17.48
N ALA A 49 5.26 15.29 -18.63
CA ALA A 49 3.80 15.30 -18.72
C ALA A 49 3.20 13.95 -18.29
N ALA A 50 3.76 12.83 -18.79
CA ALA A 50 3.36 11.49 -18.36
C ALA A 50 3.54 11.29 -16.85
N GLN A 51 4.67 11.73 -16.30
CA GLN A 51 4.95 11.68 -14.86
C GLN A 51 3.97 12.51 -14.05
N ALA A 52 3.60 13.71 -14.53
CA ALA A 52 2.60 14.56 -13.90
C ALA A 52 1.21 13.90 -13.92
N SER A 53 0.80 13.32 -15.05
CA SER A 53 -0.45 12.54 -15.17
C SER A 53 -0.48 11.36 -14.19
N ALA A 54 0.60 10.58 -14.12
CA ALA A 54 0.69 9.43 -13.22
C ALA A 54 0.64 9.85 -11.76
N TRP A 55 1.32 10.95 -11.41
CA TRP A 55 1.30 11.49 -10.06
C TRP A 55 -0.07 12.07 -9.69
N TYR A 56 -0.76 12.77 -10.61
CA TYR A 56 -2.14 13.23 -10.41
C TYR A 56 -3.06 12.05 -10.06
N ALA A 57 -2.97 10.97 -10.83
CA ALA A 57 -3.73 9.76 -10.59
C ALA A 57 -3.43 9.15 -9.21
N THR A 58 -2.16 9.13 -8.79
CA THR A 58 -1.77 8.66 -7.44
C THR A 58 -2.40 9.50 -6.34
N VAL A 59 -2.35 10.83 -6.44
CA VAL A 59 -2.92 11.74 -5.43
C VAL A 59 -4.45 11.61 -5.37
N LEU A 60 -5.12 11.51 -6.52
CA LEU A 60 -6.56 11.23 -6.57
C LEU A 60 -6.90 9.91 -5.90
N GLN A 61 -6.08 8.87 -6.10
CA GLN A 61 -6.34 7.59 -5.47
C GLN A 61 -6.19 7.67 -3.94
N ALA A 62 -5.16 8.37 -3.46
CA ALA A 62 -4.95 8.61 -2.03
C ALA A 62 -6.10 9.42 -1.40
N GLN A 63 -6.73 10.31 -2.17
CA GLN A 63 -7.93 11.04 -1.76
C GLN A 63 -9.22 10.18 -1.79
N GLY A 64 -9.16 8.94 -2.31
CA GLY A 64 -10.30 8.04 -2.46
C GLY A 64 -11.16 8.29 -3.71
N ARG A 65 -10.71 9.13 -4.63
CA ARG A 65 -11.40 9.44 -5.90
C ARG A 65 -11.03 8.42 -6.98
N SER A 66 -11.34 7.14 -6.74
CA SER A 66 -10.86 6.02 -7.57
C SER A 66 -11.32 6.07 -9.02
N ALA A 67 -12.52 6.58 -9.30
CA ALA A 67 -13.03 6.69 -10.66
C ALA A 67 -12.24 7.70 -11.50
N GLU A 68 -11.92 8.86 -10.92
CA GLU A 68 -11.10 9.88 -11.57
C GLU A 68 -9.64 9.46 -11.65
N ALA A 69 -9.12 8.85 -10.57
CA ALA A 69 -7.77 8.27 -10.57
C ALA A 69 -7.57 7.28 -11.71
N LEU A 70 -8.58 6.45 -12.00
CA LEU A 70 -8.53 5.50 -13.12
C LEU A 70 -8.41 6.22 -14.48
N GLN A 71 -9.22 7.26 -14.73
CA GLN A 71 -9.16 8.02 -15.98
C GLN A 71 -7.78 8.66 -16.18
N TRP A 72 -7.24 9.27 -15.12
CA TRP A 72 -5.91 9.88 -15.16
C TRP A 72 -4.78 8.85 -15.30
N ALA A 73 -4.92 7.68 -14.67
CA ALA A 73 -3.94 6.61 -14.81
C ALA A 73 -3.97 5.97 -16.21
N GLU A 74 -5.14 5.86 -16.86
CA GLU A 74 -5.25 5.45 -18.27
C GLU A 74 -4.59 6.45 -19.22
N GLN A 75 -4.79 7.74 -18.98
CA GLN A 75 -4.10 8.78 -19.72
C GLN A 75 -2.58 8.70 -19.51
N ALA A 76 -2.13 8.58 -18.26
CA ALA A 76 -0.71 8.45 -17.93
C ALA A 76 -0.06 7.24 -18.59
N ALA A 77 -0.75 6.10 -18.66
CA ALA A 77 -0.25 4.91 -19.35
C ALA A 77 -0.05 5.16 -20.85
N ARG A 78 -1.02 5.78 -21.53
CA ARG A 78 -0.90 6.14 -22.96
C ARG A 78 0.25 7.10 -23.22
N GLU A 79 0.41 8.11 -22.36
CA GLU A 79 1.49 9.09 -22.47
C GLU A 79 2.86 8.44 -22.23
N ALA A 80 2.98 7.57 -21.21
CA ALA A 80 4.21 6.86 -20.88
C ALA A 80 4.62 5.85 -21.96
N GLU A 81 3.66 5.14 -22.56
CA GLU A 81 3.90 4.23 -23.70
C GLU A 81 4.45 4.99 -24.92
N ALA A 82 3.93 6.20 -25.20
CA ALA A 82 4.38 7.01 -26.33
C ALA A 82 5.84 7.49 -26.22
N VAL A 83 6.38 7.57 -25.00
CA VAL A 83 7.77 8.01 -24.73
C VAL A 83 8.67 6.90 -24.19
N ASP A 84 8.20 5.65 -24.21
CA ASP A 84 8.90 4.47 -23.67
C ASP A 84 9.39 4.66 -22.21
N ASP A 85 8.57 5.30 -21.37
CA ASP A 85 8.85 5.49 -19.94
C ASP A 85 8.26 4.33 -19.12
N ALA A 86 9.03 3.25 -18.98
CA ALA A 86 8.64 2.06 -18.23
C ALA A 86 8.37 2.34 -16.73
N GLU A 87 9.04 3.32 -16.13
CA GLU A 87 8.86 3.64 -14.70
C GLU A 87 7.48 4.28 -14.47
N THR A 88 7.13 5.26 -15.31
CA THR A 88 5.83 5.93 -15.26
C THR A 88 4.70 4.97 -15.64
N LEU A 89 4.94 4.11 -16.64
CA LEU A 89 3.98 3.08 -17.06
C LEU A 89 3.68 2.09 -15.92
N GLY A 90 4.70 1.68 -15.15
CA GLY A 90 4.53 0.85 -13.97
C GLY A 90 3.63 1.51 -12.92
N ASN A 91 3.83 2.80 -12.66
CA ASN A 91 3.00 3.54 -11.71
C ASN A 91 1.54 3.69 -12.19
N ALA A 92 1.35 3.97 -13.48
CA ALA A 92 0.03 4.08 -14.08
C ALA A 92 -0.76 2.78 -13.92
N TYR A 93 -0.19 1.63 -14.31
CA TYR A 93 -0.85 0.34 -14.15
C TYR A 93 -1.11 -0.03 -12.69
N PHE A 94 -0.22 0.34 -11.76
CA PHE A 94 -0.45 0.14 -10.33
C PHE A 94 -1.70 0.90 -9.85
N VAL A 95 -1.82 2.18 -10.19
CA VAL A 95 -2.99 2.99 -9.81
C VAL A 95 -4.26 2.44 -10.46
N GLN A 96 -4.21 2.01 -11.72
CA GLN A 96 -5.35 1.36 -12.37
C GLN A 96 -5.77 0.09 -11.62
N GLY A 97 -4.83 -0.79 -11.28
CA GLY A 97 -5.10 -2.02 -10.55
C GLY A 97 -5.72 -1.76 -9.18
N TRP A 98 -5.19 -0.77 -8.45
CA TRP A 98 -5.74 -0.37 -7.16
C TRP A 98 -7.16 0.21 -7.31
N ALA A 99 -7.36 1.11 -8.26
CA ALA A 99 -8.68 1.67 -8.55
C ALA A 99 -9.69 0.58 -8.95
N HIS A 100 -9.28 -0.42 -9.73
CA HIS A 100 -10.13 -1.58 -10.05
C HIS A 100 -10.55 -2.34 -8.79
N GLY A 101 -9.63 -2.63 -7.88
CA GLY A 101 -9.94 -3.30 -6.62
C GLY A 101 -10.94 -2.51 -5.76
N VAL A 102 -10.75 -1.20 -5.60
CA VAL A 102 -11.67 -0.34 -4.82
C VAL A 102 -13.04 -0.23 -5.48
N LEU A 103 -13.10 -0.15 -6.81
CA LEU A 103 -14.35 -0.05 -7.57
C LEU A 103 -15.04 -1.40 -7.78
N GLY A 104 -14.47 -2.52 -7.31
CA GLY A 104 -15.00 -3.86 -7.54
C GLY A 104 -15.00 -4.29 -9.01
N LYS A 105 -14.07 -3.75 -9.81
CA LYS A 105 -13.91 -4.10 -11.23
C LYS A 105 -12.98 -5.30 -11.38
N GLU A 106 -13.30 -6.16 -12.35
CA GLU A 106 -12.43 -7.26 -12.72
C GLU A 106 -11.10 -6.78 -13.32
N GLY A 107 -10.08 -7.64 -13.33
CA GLY A 107 -8.79 -7.38 -13.97
C GLY A 107 -7.76 -6.63 -13.12
N ALA A 108 -8.02 -6.39 -11.83
CA ALA A 108 -7.06 -5.76 -10.91
C ALA A 108 -5.72 -6.51 -10.86
N GLU A 109 -5.74 -7.85 -10.75
CA GLU A 109 -4.53 -8.68 -10.74
C GLU A 109 -3.75 -8.54 -12.07
N ALA A 110 -4.44 -8.58 -13.20
CA ALA A 110 -3.79 -8.43 -14.51
C ALA A 110 -3.10 -7.06 -14.66
N LEU A 111 -3.71 -5.99 -14.14
CA LEU A 111 -3.11 -4.65 -14.10
C LEU A 111 -1.88 -4.60 -13.18
N MET A 112 -1.95 -5.24 -12.00
CA MET A 112 -0.80 -5.36 -11.11
C MET A 112 0.35 -6.15 -11.75
N LEU A 113 0.07 -7.21 -12.52
CA LEU A 113 1.08 -7.95 -13.27
C LEU A 113 1.71 -7.12 -14.40
N LYS A 114 0.93 -6.29 -15.11
CA LYS A 114 1.47 -5.33 -16.07
C LYS A 114 2.36 -4.29 -15.39
N SER A 115 1.97 -3.81 -14.21
CA SER A 115 2.80 -2.91 -13.40
C SER A 115 4.13 -3.55 -13.01
N LEU A 116 4.10 -4.80 -12.55
CA LEU A 116 5.31 -5.57 -12.22
C LEU A 116 6.25 -5.70 -13.43
N GLU A 117 5.71 -5.98 -14.60
CA GLU A 117 6.50 -6.11 -15.84
C GLU A 117 7.12 -4.78 -16.28
N ALA A 118 6.38 -3.67 -16.16
CA ALA A 118 6.92 -2.34 -16.43
C ALA A 118 8.06 -1.98 -15.45
N TYR A 119 7.92 -2.29 -14.16
CA TYR A 119 8.98 -2.08 -13.18
C TYR A 119 10.17 -3.03 -13.32
N ARG A 120 10.00 -4.20 -13.95
CA ARG A 120 11.12 -5.05 -14.38
C ARG A 120 11.91 -4.38 -15.49
N LYS A 121 11.22 -3.84 -16.50
CA LYS A 121 11.85 -3.08 -17.60
C LYS A 121 12.58 -1.83 -17.10
N SER A 122 12.01 -1.10 -16.13
CA SER A 122 12.68 0.06 -15.53
C SER A 122 13.82 -0.30 -14.56
N GLY A 123 13.90 -1.56 -14.13
CA GLY A 123 14.85 -2.02 -13.12
C GLY A 123 14.51 -1.59 -11.70
N ASN A 124 13.33 -1.02 -11.45
CA ASN A 124 12.92 -0.54 -10.13
C ASN A 124 12.48 -1.71 -9.22
N ARG A 125 13.46 -2.35 -8.61
CA ARG A 125 13.25 -3.49 -7.69
C ARG A 125 12.46 -3.11 -6.43
N VAL A 126 12.56 -1.87 -5.95
CA VAL A 126 11.77 -1.41 -4.80
C VAL A 126 10.28 -1.47 -5.13
N ARG A 127 9.90 -0.98 -6.31
CA ARG A 127 8.52 -1.06 -6.80
C ARG A 127 8.11 -2.49 -7.10
N GLN A 128 8.96 -3.31 -7.70
CA GLN A 128 8.67 -4.74 -7.91
C GLN A 128 8.30 -5.45 -6.60
N ALA A 129 9.07 -5.24 -5.54
CA ALA A 129 8.77 -5.79 -4.21
C ALA A 129 7.40 -5.32 -3.69
N SER A 130 7.10 -4.02 -3.81
CA SER A 130 5.79 -3.49 -3.41
C SER A 130 4.63 -4.09 -4.20
N ILE A 131 4.76 -4.25 -5.52
CA ILE A 131 3.71 -4.87 -6.34
C ILE A 131 3.50 -6.34 -5.96
N LEU A 132 4.57 -7.09 -5.74
CA LEU A 132 4.51 -8.49 -5.30
C LEU A 132 3.80 -8.62 -3.95
N SER A 133 4.09 -7.72 -3.00
CA SER A 133 3.37 -7.70 -1.71
C SER A 133 1.87 -7.39 -1.86
N ASN A 134 1.50 -6.50 -2.78
CA ASN A 134 0.09 -6.20 -3.05
C ASN A 134 -0.64 -7.37 -3.71
N LEU A 135 0.01 -8.06 -4.67
CA LEU A 135 -0.50 -9.29 -5.27
C LEU A 135 -0.68 -10.40 -4.22
N GLY A 136 0.27 -10.53 -3.30
CA GLY A 136 0.18 -11.47 -2.18
C GLY A 136 -1.01 -11.17 -1.28
N ALA A 137 -1.22 -9.89 -0.94
CA ALA A 137 -2.37 -9.47 -0.13
C ALA A 137 -3.70 -9.74 -0.84
N ALA A 138 -3.79 -9.47 -2.15
CA ALA A 138 -4.99 -9.79 -2.92
C ALA A 138 -5.30 -11.30 -2.89
N CYS A 139 -4.30 -12.15 -3.14
CA CYS A 139 -4.45 -13.61 -3.08
C CYS A 139 -4.84 -14.08 -1.67
N TYR A 140 -4.31 -13.47 -0.62
CA TYR A 140 -4.66 -13.78 0.77
C TYR A 140 -6.16 -13.58 1.02
N PHE A 141 -6.71 -12.41 0.66
CA PHE A 141 -8.14 -12.11 0.84
C PHE A 141 -9.06 -12.95 -0.06
N GLU A 142 -8.55 -13.46 -1.18
CA GLU A 142 -9.25 -14.42 -2.05
C GLU A 142 -9.17 -15.88 -1.54
N GLY A 143 -8.42 -16.14 -0.46
CA GLY A 143 -8.20 -17.50 0.05
C GLY A 143 -7.18 -18.32 -0.76
N ARG A 144 -6.52 -17.71 -1.74
CA ARG A 144 -5.44 -18.30 -2.56
C ARG A 144 -4.11 -18.23 -1.80
N TRP A 145 -4.06 -18.92 -0.67
CA TRP A 145 -2.96 -18.82 0.28
C TRP A 145 -1.60 -19.28 -0.26
N ASP A 146 -1.55 -20.31 -1.12
CA ASP A 146 -0.28 -20.75 -1.72
C ASP A 146 0.28 -19.69 -2.69
N ASP A 147 -0.60 -19.08 -3.51
CA ASP A 147 -0.22 -17.99 -4.40
C ASP A 147 0.25 -16.76 -3.59
N ALA A 148 -0.45 -16.45 -2.49
CA ALA A 148 -0.08 -15.37 -1.60
C ALA A 148 1.33 -15.55 -1.03
N MET A 149 1.64 -16.73 -0.50
CA MET A 149 2.97 -17.07 0.01
C MET A 149 4.03 -16.96 -1.09
N ALA A 150 3.75 -17.45 -2.31
CA ALA A 150 4.67 -17.36 -3.44
C ALA A 150 4.95 -15.91 -3.85
N TYR A 151 3.93 -15.04 -3.86
CA TYR A 151 4.11 -13.62 -4.13
C TYR A 151 4.89 -12.91 -3.03
N TYR A 152 4.59 -13.16 -1.75
CA TYR A 152 5.34 -12.58 -0.65
C TYR A 152 6.81 -13.00 -0.67
N GLU A 153 7.11 -14.26 -0.99
CA GLU A 153 8.49 -14.75 -1.06
C GLU A 153 9.26 -14.09 -2.20
N ARG A 154 8.65 -13.96 -3.39
CA ARG A 154 9.25 -13.20 -4.49
C ARG A 154 9.48 -11.73 -4.12
N GLY A 155 8.53 -11.11 -3.42
CA GLY A 155 8.68 -9.73 -2.93
C GLY A 155 9.79 -9.56 -1.89
N ARG A 156 9.98 -10.58 -1.04
CA ARG A 156 11.08 -10.69 -0.08
C ARG A 156 12.43 -10.75 -0.80
N GLU A 157 12.55 -11.58 -1.83
CA GLU A 157 13.78 -11.68 -2.63
C GLU A 157 14.17 -10.35 -3.28
N GLU A 158 13.22 -9.65 -3.90
CA GLU A 158 13.49 -8.31 -4.47
C GLU A 158 13.87 -7.30 -3.39
N SER A 159 13.23 -7.35 -2.22
CA SER A 159 13.55 -6.49 -1.08
C SER A 159 14.98 -6.73 -0.57
N LEU A 160 15.42 -7.99 -0.48
CA LEU A 160 16.79 -8.34 -0.09
C LEU A 160 17.82 -7.84 -1.11
N ARG A 161 17.54 -7.94 -2.41
CA ARG A 161 18.44 -7.46 -3.47
C ARG A 161 18.71 -5.95 -3.40
N VAL A 162 17.78 -5.18 -2.83
CA VAL A 162 17.93 -3.73 -2.62
C VAL A 162 18.28 -3.35 -1.19
N GLY A 163 18.59 -4.34 -0.32
CA GLY A 163 18.94 -4.11 1.08
C GLY A 163 17.79 -3.62 1.96
N ASN A 164 16.54 -3.75 1.51
CA ASN A 164 15.37 -3.35 2.29
C ASN A 164 14.95 -4.47 3.24
N LEU A 165 15.64 -4.57 4.38
CA LEU A 165 15.39 -5.60 5.39
C LEU A 165 14.01 -5.48 6.05
N VAL A 166 13.44 -4.27 6.15
CA VAL A 166 12.09 -4.04 6.69
C VAL A 166 11.04 -4.76 5.84
N HIS A 167 11.03 -4.49 4.52
CA HIS A 167 10.06 -5.13 3.63
C HIS A 167 10.30 -6.64 3.51
N ALA A 168 11.55 -7.09 3.55
CA ALA A 168 11.85 -8.52 3.57
C ALA A 168 11.30 -9.21 4.83
N ALA A 169 11.42 -8.58 6.00
CA ALA A 169 10.86 -9.11 7.24
C ALA A 169 9.32 -9.06 7.25
N ALA A 170 8.72 -7.96 6.75
CA ALA A 170 7.28 -7.84 6.62
C ALA A 170 6.66 -8.94 5.74
N ALA A 171 7.33 -9.31 4.64
CA ALA A 171 6.89 -10.44 3.81
C ALA A 171 6.88 -11.77 4.59
N ARG A 172 7.87 -12.02 5.47
CA ARG A 172 7.88 -13.21 6.34
C ARG A 172 6.78 -13.19 7.39
N LEU A 173 6.41 -12.01 7.90
CA LEU A 173 5.28 -11.86 8.82
C LEU A 173 3.97 -12.25 8.13
N ASN A 174 3.73 -11.78 6.90
CA ASN A 174 2.53 -12.15 6.15
C ASN A 174 2.47 -13.66 5.85
N VAL A 175 3.61 -14.30 5.57
CA VAL A 175 3.67 -15.76 5.41
C VAL A 175 3.37 -16.47 6.73
N ALA A 176 3.88 -15.99 7.86
CA ALA A 176 3.58 -16.55 9.17
C ALA A 176 2.09 -16.40 9.56
N GLU A 177 1.44 -15.31 9.14
CA GLU A 177 -0.01 -15.11 9.30
C GLU A 177 -0.78 -16.18 8.52
N ILE A 178 -0.43 -16.42 7.25
CA ILE A 178 -1.02 -17.51 6.45
C ILE A 178 -0.84 -18.88 7.12
N LEU A 179 0.36 -19.19 7.62
CA LEU A 179 0.63 -20.45 8.32
C LEU A 179 -0.23 -20.56 9.60
N THR A 180 -0.43 -19.45 10.30
CA THR A 180 -1.31 -19.40 11.48
C THR A 180 -2.76 -19.67 11.11
N ASP A 181 -3.26 -19.07 10.02
CA ASP A 181 -4.63 -19.27 9.53
C ASP A 181 -4.87 -20.70 9.03
N ARG A 182 -3.82 -21.37 8.55
CA ARG A 182 -3.83 -22.80 8.19
C ARG A 182 -3.75 -23.74 9.39
N GLY A 183 -3.43 -23.24 10.58
CA GLY A 183 -3.19 -24.06 11.77
C GLY A 183 -1.79 -24.69 11.84
N GLU A 184 -0.88 -24.29 10.95
CA GLU A 184 0.52 -24.74 10.88
C GLU A 184 1.40 -23.98 11.89
N LEU A 185 0.99 -24.02 13.17
CA LEU A 185 1.50 -23.13 14.22
C LEU A 185 3.00 -23.31 14.51
N ALA A 186 3.51 -24.54 14.42
CA ALA A 186 4.94 -24.82 14.65
C ALA A 186 5.84 -24.18 13.58
N GLU A 187 5.38 -24.20 12.31
CA GLU A 187 6.10 -23.58 11.20
C GLU A 187 6.02 -22.05 11.29
N ALA A 188 4.84 -21.51 11.63
CA ALA A 188 4.64 -20.09 11.88
C ALA A 188 5.56 -19.58 13.01
N GLU A 189 5.62 -20.30 14.14
CA GLU A 189 6.48 -19.95 15.28
C GLU A 189 7.97 -19.94 14.86
N SER A 190 8.42 -21.00 14.17
CA SER A 190 9.81 -21.07 13.68
C SER A 190 10.14 -19.89 12.75
N LEU A 191 9.23 -19.56 11.84
CA LEU A 191 9.40 -18.46 10.89
C LEU A 191 9.47 -17.10 11.60
N LEU A 192 8.62 -16.88 12.60
CA LEU A 192 8.61 -15.65 13.41
C LEU A 192 9.89 -15.52 14.25
N GLN A 193 10.35 -16.61 14.88
CA GLN A 193 11.60 -16.62 15.65
C GLN A 193 12.83 -16.30 14.79
N GLN A 194 12.86 -16.76 13.54
CA GLN A 194 13.92 -16.42 12.59
C GLN A 194 13.84 -14.98 12.09
N THR A 195 12.64 -14.39 12.08
CA THR A 195 12.40 -13.03 11.57
C THR A 195 12.65 -11.95 12.63
N LEU A 196 12.40 -12.27 13.90
CA LEU A 196 12.53 -11.33 15.03
C LEU A 196 13.91 -10.63 15.09
N PRO A 197 15.06 -11.30 14.93
CA PRO A 197 16.36 -10.63 14.96
C PRO A 197 16.56 -9.62 13.83
N LEU A 198 15.98 -9.88 12.65
CA LEU A 198 16.03 -8.93 11.52
C LEU A 198 15.24 -7.66 11.84
N TRP A 199 14.18 -7.77 12.63
CA TRP A 199 13.37 -6.63 13.04
C TRP A 199 14.03 -5.81 14.15
N GLU A 200 14.72 -6.47 15.08
CA GLU A 200 15.48 -5.83 16.16
C GLU A 200 16.68 -5.02 15.63
N VAL A 201 17.36 -5.50 14.60
CA VAL A 201 18.47 -4.80 13.93
C VAL A 201 18.00 -3.52 13.22
N VAL A 202 16.75 -3.48 12.77
CA VAL A 202 16.20 -2.32 12.02
C VAL A 202 15.57 -1.26 12.95
N GLY A 203 15.57 -1.48 14.27
CA GLY A 203 15.27 -0.45 15.26
C GLY A 203 13.81 -0.02 15.36
N VAL A 204 12.87 -0.76 14.76
CA VAL A 204 11.43 -0.57 14.95
C VAL A 204 11.00 -1.43 16.15
N PRO A 205 10.76 -0.87 17.35
CA PRO A 205 10.46 -1.67 18.52
C PRO A 205 9.04 -2.23 18.40
N LEU A 206 8.90 -3.55 18.24
CA LEU A 206 7.56 -4.18 18.23
C LEU A 206 7.02 -4.46 19.63
N LEU A 207 7.84 -4.43 20.67
CA LEU A 207 7.40 -4.65 22.05
C LEU A 207 8.30 -3.83 23.00
N PRO A 208 7.80 -3.34 24.15
CA PRO A 208 8.69 -3.01 25.25
C PRO A 208 9.51 -4.26 25.56
N ARG A 209 10.82 -4.15 25.35
CA ARG A 209 11.89 -5.09 25.70
C ARG A 209 11.41 -6.05 26.79
N ARG A 210 11.18 -7.33 26.44
CA ARG A 210 10.81 -8.37 27.42
C ARG A 210 11.78 -8.25 28.61
N LEU A 211 11.24 -7.89 29.77
CA LEU A 211 11.98 -8.01 31.02
C LEU A 211 12.37 -9.49 31.17
N PRO A 212 13.63 -9.80 31.55
CA PRO A 212 14.04 -11.18 31.77
C PRO A 212 13.16 -11.82 32.85
N LEU A 213 12.80 -13.08 32.61
CA LEU A 213 11.88 -13.93 33.38
C LEU A 213 12.34 -14.27 34.82
N ASP A 214 13.32 -13.55 35.36
CA ASP A 214 13.99 -13.90 36.63
C ASP A 214 13.62 -12.97 37.80
N ALA A 215 12.52 -12.23 37.71
CA ALA A 215 12.03 -11.40 38.82
C ALA A 215 10.63 -11.81 39.30
N GLY A 216 10.56 -12.92 40.02
CA GLY A 216 9.56 -13.10 41.08
C GLY A 216 10.20 -12.89 42.46
N PRO A 217 9.43 -12.75 43.55
CA PRO A 217 8.10 -12.15 43.68
C PRO A 217 8.09 -11.05 44.77
N ARG A 218 7.17 -10.08 44.68
CA ARG A 218 6.66 -9.40 45.90
C ARG A 218 5.16 -9.22 45.82
N LEU A 219 4.49 -10.09 46.57
CA LEU A 219 3.14 -9.85 47.08
C LEU A 219 3.11 -8.46 47.75
N ALA A 220 2.20 -7.61 47.29
CA ALA A 220 1.62 -6.58 48.13
C ALA A 220 0.14 -6.48 47.77
N ALA A 221 -0.67 -7.01 48.67
CA ALA A 221 -2.12 -6.96 48.62
C ALA A 221 -2.60 -5.50 48.50
N ARG A 222 -3.42 -5.23 47.49
CA ARG A 222 -4.45 -4.20 47.58
C ARG A 222 -5.78 -4.81 47.19
N GLN A 223 -6.58 -5.03 48.23
CA GLN A 223 -7.99 -5.34 48.18
C GLN A 223 -8.72 -4.27 47.38
N SER A 224 -9.60 -4.67 46.45
CA SER A 224 -10.87 -4.02 46.15
C SER A 224 -11.74 -4.91 45.25
N PRO A 225 -13.07 -4.77 45.30
CA PRO A 225 -13.97 -5.92 45.41
C PRO A 225 -14.56 -6.41 44.09
N ARG A 226 -14.97 -7.68 44.11
CA ARG A 226 -15.78 -8.36 43.09
C ARG A 226 -17.04 -7.55 42.72
N ARG A 227 -17.14 -7.17 41.45
CA ARG A 227 -18.38 -7.08 40.65
C ARG A 227 -17.93 -7.38 39.22
N GLY A 228 -18.41 -8.39 38.51
CA GLY A 228 -19.74 -8.95 38.45
C GLY A 228 -20.03 -9.03 36.95
N ALA A 229 -19.84 -10.21 36.37
CA ALA A 229 -20.16 -10.48 34.98
C ALA A 229 -21.68 -10.38 34.78
N ASP A 230 -22.13 -9.43 33.96
CA ASP A 230 -23.36 -9.52 33.16
C ASP A 230 -23.61 -8.18 32.44
N ALA A 231 -23.26 -8.11 31.15
CA ALA A 231 -23.79 -7.10 30.22
C ALA A 231 -23.50 -7.46 28.76
N LEU A 232 -23.93 -8.66 28.33
CA LEU A 232 -24.14 -8.96 26.91
C LEU A 232 -25.54 -9.54 26.76
N ARG A 233 -26.52 -8.66 26.51
CA ARG A 233 -27.79 -8.95 25.81
C ARG A 233 -28.61 -7.67 25.72
N ARG A 234 -28.58 -7.04 24.54
CA ARG A 234 -29.75 -6.56 23.77
C ARG A 234 -29.26 -5.76 22.57
N GLY A 235 -29.49 -6.32 21.39
CA GLY A 235 -29.30 -5.64 20.11
C GLY A 235 -30.38 -4.59 19.85
N PRO A 236 -30.23 -3.76 18.80
CA PRO A 236 -31.17 -2.71 18.46
C PRO A 236 -32.36 -3.30 17.69
N GLU A 237 -33.57 -3.18 18.25
CA GLU A 237 -34.80 -3.42 17.50
C GLU A 237 -35.21 -2.18 16.70
N ALA A 238 -35.61 -2.46 15.47
CA ALA A 238 -35.96 -1.53 14.42
C ALA A 238 -37.27 -0.78 14.70
N ALA A 239 -37.28 0.49 14.31
CA ALA A 239 -38.48 1.27 14.09
C ALA A 239 -39.10 0.89 12.73
N ALA A 240 -40.35 0.39 12.72
CA ALA A 240 -41.27 0.54 11.58
C ALA A 240 -42.70 0.10 11.93
N GLY A 241 -43.66 1.01 11.71
CA GLY A 241 -45.08 0.75 11.45
C GLY A 241 -45.92 0.41 12.69
N GLY A 242 -47.04 1.05 13.00
CA GLY A 242 -47.97 1.81 12.18
C GLY A 242 -49.40 1.36 12.51
N ARG A 243 -50.23 2.31 12.94
CA ARG A 243 -51.71 2.30 12.99
C ARG A 243 -52.41 1.33 13.97
N ARG A 244 -53.18 1.89 14.93
CA ARG A 244 -54.66 2.04 14.83
C ARG A 244 -55.29 2.63 16.11
N ARG A 245 -56.18 3.62 15.87
CA ARG A 245 -57.50 3.91 16.50
C ARG A 245 -57.55 4.33 17.97
N ALA A 246 -57.99 5.57 18.21
CA ALA A 246 -59.40 5.89 18.45
C ALA A 246 -59.69 7.28 17.86
#